data_AF-A0A161XRU9-F1
#
_entry.id   AF-A0A161XRU9-F1
#
_cell.length_a   1.000
_cell.length_b   1.000
_cell.length_c   1.000
_cell.angle_alpha   90.00
_cell.angle_beta   90.00
_cell.angle_gamma   90.00
#
_symmetry.space_group_name_H-M   'P 1'
#
loop_
_entity.id
_entity.type
_entity.pdbx_description
1 polymer ?
#
loop_
_entity_poly.entity_id
_entity_poly.type
_entity_poly.pdbx_seq_one_letter_code
_entity_poly.pdbx_strand_id
1 'polypeptide(L)'
;MNDSRKPGLDVPLEEIQMPPEDLTADLDNTAAPSALEPAPEVPVDIADLDFQSDPATRLAEVPLSHPFKWSGRTVKSITVRRLTVAKVGQIASKMRDGKLDLYEIYAAQTGLPAAVLRGLMDDDGDAVSERCLDFFPRVFRADDA
;
A
#
# COMPACT_ATOMS: atom_id res chain seq x y z
N MET A 1 33.66 15.10 11.49
CA MET A 1 32.53 14.88 10.56
C MET A 1 31.36 15.71 11.06
N ASN A 2 30.85 16.60 10.20
CA ASN A 2 29.87 17.66 10.49
C ASN A 2 28.51 17.14 10.94
N ASP A 3 27.85 17.87 11.86
CA ASP A 3 26.41 18.12 11.74
C ASP A 3 26.02 19.47 12.39
N SER A 4 25.05 20.14 11.76
CA SER A 4 24.87 21.58 11.69
C SER A 4 24.05 22.16 12.85
N ARG A 5 24.71 22.81 13.81
CA ARG A 5 24.05 23.63 14.83
C ARG A 5 23.55 24.93 14.21
N LYS A 6 22.23 25.17 14.27
CA LYS A 6 21.64 26.49 13.98
C LYS A 6 22.32 27.53 14.88
N PRO A 7 22.89 28.63 14.33
CA PRO A 7 23.59 29.62 15.13
C PRO A 7 22.54 30.57 15.72
N GLY A 8 22.26 30.46 17.02
CA GLY A 8 21.40 31.45 17.69
C GLY A 8 20.64 31.01 18.94
N LEU A 9 20.91 29.84 19.53
CA LEU A 9 20.28 29.47 20.80
C LEU A 9 21.27 28.65 21.65
N ASP A 10 22.28 29.33 22.18
CA ASP A 10 23.18 28.81 23.21
C ASP A 10 22.68 29.35 24.56
N VAL A 11 21.59 28.75 25.06
CA VAL A 11 21.02 29.11 26.38
C VAL A 11 21.50 28.06 27.38
N PRO A 12 22.19 28.45 28.46
CA PRO A 12 22.60 27.52 29.51
C PRO A 12 21.37 26.79 30.05
N LEU A 13 21.44 25.46 30.19
CA LEU A 13 20.32 24.64 30.67
C LEU A 13 19.78 25.09 32.04
N GLU A 14 20.62 25.78 32.82
CA GLU A 14 20.32 26.37 34.13
C GLU A 14 19.38 27.59 34.07
N GLU A 15 19.26 28.25 32.91
CA GLU A 15 18.35 29.39 32.68
C GLU A 15 16.96 28.98 32.15
N ILE A 16 16.78 27.70 31.79
CA ILE A 16 15.49 27.19 31.34
C ILE A 16 14.59 27.02 32.57
N GLN A 17 13.74 28.01 32.81
CA GLN A 17 12.73 27.91 33.86
C GLN A 17 11.81 26.73 33.55
N MET A 18 11.68 25.83 34.51
CA MET A 18 10.69 24.77 34.41
C MET A 18 9.30 25.39 34.28
N PRO A 19 8.43 24.86 33.40
CA PRO A 19 7.06 25.31 33.34
C PRO A 19 6.41 25.12 34.71
N PRO A 20 5.54 26.05 35.14
CA PRO A 20 4.84 25.94 36.41
C PRO A 20 4.06 24.62 36.46
N GLU A 21 4.09 23.97 37.63
CA GLU A 21 3.65 22.58 37.83
C GLU A 21 2.17 22.37 37.47
N ASP A 22 1.33 23.40 37.65
CA ASP A 22 -0.07 23.44 37.23
C ASP A 22 -0.26 23.18 35.72
N LEU A 23 0.66 23.63 34.86
CA LEU A 23 0.58 23.40 33.41
C LEU A 23 1.02 21.99 33.01
N THR A 24 1.86 21.34 33.84
CA THR A 24 2.35 19.98 33.58
C THR A 24 1.43 18.89 34.11
N ALA A 25 0.61 19.20 35.14
CA ALA A 25 -0.34 18.26 35.72
C ALA A 25 -1.49 17.87 34.77
N ASP A 26 -1.90 18.79 33.87
CA ASP A 26 -2.93 18.55 32.84
C ASP A 26 -2.39 17.79 31.60
N LEU A 27 -1.07 17.65 31.48
CA LEU A 27 -0.39 17.03 30.33
C LEU A 27 -0.07 15.54 30.59
N ASP A 28 -0.95 14.84 31.30
CA ASP A 28 -0.82 13.41 31.55
C ASP A 28 -1.28 12.59 30.34
N ASN A 29 -0.34 12.28 29.44
CA ASN A 29 -0.54 11.36 28.31
C ASN A 29 -0.47 9.87 28.73
N THR A 30 -0.55 9.56 30.03
CA THR A 30 -0.57 8.18 30.55
C THR A 30 -1.94 7.51 30.36
N ALA A 31 -2.97 8.29 30.01
CA ALA A 31 -4.17 7.73 29.40
C ALA A 31 -3.79 7.17 28.01
N ALA A 32 -3.97 5.86 27.86
CA ALA A 32 -3.71 5.05 26.68
C ALA A 32 -3.95 5.79 25.35
N PRO A 33 -3.18 5.46 24.28
CA PRO A 33 -3.44 6.02 22.96
C PRO A 33 -4.93 5.87 22.70
N SER A 34 -5.62 7.00 22.53
CA SER A 34 -6.95 6.99 21.97
C SER A 34 -6.79 6.27 20.65
N ALA A 35 -7.17 4.99 20.66
CA ALA A 35 -7.36 4.23 19.46
C ALA A 35 -8.39 5.06 18.71
N LEU A 36 -7.91 5.86 17.76
CA LEU A 36 -8.71 6.36 16.67
C LEU A 36 -9.40 5.12 16.13
N GLU A 37 -10.65 4.92 16.56
CA GLU A 37 -11.52 3.95 15.95
C GLU A 37 -11.42 4.23 14.44
N PRO A 38 -11.08 3.22 13.62
CA PRO A 38 -10.99 3.42 12.19
C PRO A 38 -12.34 3.99 11.75
N ALA A 39 -12.31 5.23 11.25
CA ALA A 39 -13.51 5.90 10.79
C ALA A 39 -14.24 4.93 9.85
N PRO A 40 -15.55 4.70 10.05
CA PRO A 40 -16.28 3.74 9.23
C PRO A 40 -16.07 4.11 7.77
N GLU A 41 -15.44 3.20 7.01
CA GLU A 41 -15.24 3.35 5.56
C GLU A 41 -16.64 3.52 4.96
N VAL A 42 -17.01 4.77 4.66
CA VAL A 42 -18.30 5.07 4.02
C VAL A 42 -18.28 4.29 2.71
N PRO A 43 -19.19 3.32 2.50
CA PRO A 43 -19.22 2.55 1.28
C PRO A 43 -19.51 3.53 0.14
N VAL A 44 -18.50 3.79 -0.68
CA VAL A 44 -18.66 4.58 -1.90
C VAL A 44 -19.51 3.73 -2.84
N ASP A 45 -20.63 4.27 -3.33
CA ASP A 45 -21.42 3.62 -4.37
C ASP A 45 -20.57 3.47 -5.65
N ILE A 46 -20.13 2.24 -5.93
CA ILE A 46 -19.37 1.91 -7.14
C ILE A 46 -20.35 1.39 -8.18
N ALA A 47 -20.53 2.15 -9.26
CA ALA A 47 -21.26 1.66 -10.42
C ALA A 47 -20.47 0.55 -11.13
N ASP A 48 -21.14 -0.56 -11.45
CA ASP A 48 -20.60 -1.58 -12.34
C ASP A 48 -20.62 -1.04 -13.78
N LEU A 49 -19.42 -0.85 -14.34
CA LEU A 49 -19.22 -0.26 -15.65
C LEU A 49 -18.94 -1.37 -16.67
N ASP A 50 -19.78 -1.46 -17.70
CA ASP A 50 -19.51 -2.29 -18.86
C ASP A 50 -18.59 -1.51 -19.82
N PHE A 51 -17.29 -1.83 -19.75
CA PHE A 51 -16.30 -1.19 -20.63
C PHE A 51 -16.37 -1.81 -22.03
N GLN A 52 -16.79 -1.02 -23.02
CA GLN A 52 -16.82 -1.39 -24.44
C GLN A 52 -15.44 -1.35 -25.13
N SER A 53 -14.37 -1.14 -24.36
CA SER A 53 -12.99 -1.16 -24.85
C SER A 53 -12.51 -2.59 -25.09
N ASP A 54 -11.53 -2.74 -25.98
CA ASP A 54 -10.93 -4.04 -26.28
C ASP A 54 -10.40 -4.70 -24.99
N PRO A 55 -10.76 -5.96 -24.69
CA PRO A 55 -10.35 -6.64 -23.47
C PRO A 55 -8.84 -6.74 -23.31
N ALA A 56 -8.06 -6.80 -24.39
CA ALA A 56 -6.59 -6.86 -24.33
C ALA A 56 -5.97 -5.57 -23.75
N THR A 57 -6.70 -4.46 -23.77
CA THR A 57 -6.24 -3.20 -23.14
C THR A 57 -6.37 -3.18 -21.62
N ARG A 58 -7.12 -4.14 -21.05
CA ARG A 58 -7.46 -4.20 -19.63
C ARG A 58 -7.18 -5.53 -18.97
N LEU A 59 -6.92 -6.58 -19.75
CA LEU A 59 -6.64 -7.95 -19.32
C LEU A 59 -5.41 -8.45 -20.07
N ALA A 60 -4.44 -8.95 -19.34
CA ALA A 60 -3.32 -9.72 -19.88
C ALA A 60 -3.28 -11.10 -19.23
N GLU A 61 -3.14 -12.14 -20.03
CA GLU A 61 -2.94 -13.50 -19.55
C GLU A 61 -1.45 -13.84 -19.55
N VAL A 62 -0.96 -14.35 -18.43
CA VAL A 62 0.41 -14.81 -18.26
C VAL A 62 0.38 -16.33 -18.08
N PRO A 63 0.86 -17.12 -19.05
CA PRO A 63 0.99 -18.56 -18.87
C PRO A 63 2.11 -18.85 -17.86
N LEU A 64 1.86 -19.78 -16.93
CA LEU A 64 2.86 -20.21 -15.95
C LEU A 64 3.68 -21.36 -16.50
N SER A 65 4.98 -21.26 -16.34
CA SER A 65 5.94 -22.35 -16.62
C SER A 65 5.81 -23.45 -15.57
N HIS A 66 5.52 -23.09 -14.32
CA HIS A 66 5.33 -24.01 -13.21
C HIS A 66 3.88 -23.97 -12.69
N PRO A 67 2.96 -24.73 -13.32
CA PRO A 67 1.59 -24.79 -12.86
C PRO A 67 1.52 -25.40 -11.46
N PHE A 68 0.75 -24.77 -10.57
CA PHE A 68 0.63 -25.19 -9.17
C PHE A 68 -0.82 -25.54 -8.81
N LYS A 69 -0.99 -26.28 -7.72
CA LYS A 69 -2.30 -26.56 -7.14
C LYS A 69 -2.57 -25.60 -5.99
N TRP A 70 -3.66 -24.86 -6.08
CA TRP A 70 -4.12 -23.96 -5.03
C TRP A 70 -5.62 -24.08 -4.85
N SER A 71 -6.07 -24.21 -3.60
CA SER A 71 -7.49 -24.40 -3.26
C SER A 71 -8.18 -25.53 -4.06
N GLY A 72 -7.46 -26.63 -4.31
CA GLY A 72 -7.95 -27.78 -5.07
C GLY A 72 -8.04 -27.58 -6.59
N ARG A 73 -7.63 -26.41 -7.12
CA ARG A 73 -7.61 -26.10 -8.56
C ARG A 73 -6.18 -26.05 -9.08
N THR A 74 -5.98 -26.50 -10.30
CA THR A 74 -4.68 -26.38 -10.98
C THR A 74 -4.64 -25.03 -11.70
N VAL A 75 -3.76 -24.14 -11.26
CA VAL A 75 -3.53 -22.83 -11.88
C VAL A 75 -2.42 -23.00 -12.91
N LYS A 76 -2.75 -22.77 -14.19
CA LYS A 76 -1.80 -22.87 -15.31
C LYS A 76 -1.48 -21.51 -15.94
N SER A 77 -2.35 -20.53 -15.74
CA SER A 77 -2.18 -19.16 -16.18
C SER A 77 -2.75 -18.22 -15.13
N ILE A 78 -2.20 -17.01 -15.07
CA ILE A 78 -2.66 -15.94 -14.21
C ILE A 78 -3.12 -14.79 -15.11
N THR A 79 -4.35 -14.34 -14.89
CA THR A 79 -4.88 -13.17 -15.59
C THR A 79 -4.62 -11.92 -14.75
N VAL A 80 -3.88 -10.98 -15.31
CA VAL A 80 -3.63 -9.65 -14.74
C VAL A 80 -4.68 -8.70 -15.32
N ARG A 81 -5.38 -7.97 -14.46
CA ARG A 81 -6.37 -6.96 -14.88
C ARG A 81 -6.00 -5.55 -14.41
N ARG A 82 -6.39 -4.57 -15.20
CA ARG A 82 -6.26 -3.15 -14.82
C ARG A 82 -7.26 -2.81 -13.72
N LEU A 83 -6.78 -2.13 -12.68
CA LEU A 83 -7.61 -1.73 -11.55
C LEU A 83 -8.50 -0.53 -11.90
N THR A 84 -9.74 -0.53 -11.43
CA THR A 84 -10.63 0.64 -11.51
C THR A 84 -10.20 1.69 -10.49
N VAL A 85 -10.59 2.95 -10.71
CA VAL A 85 -10.28 4.07 -9.79
C VAL A 85 -10.76 3.77 -8.37
N ALA A 86 -11.95 3.18 -8.23
CA ALA A 86 -12.47 2.78 -6.93
C ALA A 86 -11.57 1.73 -6.24
N LYS A 87 -11.05 0.76 -6.99
CA LYS A 87 -10.17 -0.28 -6.42
C LYS A 87 -8.81 0.28 -6.03
N VAL A 88 -8.26 1.18 -6.84
CA VAL A 88 -7.04 1.92 -6.52
C VAL A 88 -7.23 2.75 -5.24
N GLY A 89 -8.36 3.44 -5.11
CA GLY A 89 -8.71 4.21 -3.91
C GLY A 89 -8.81 3.33 -2.65
N GLN A 90 -9.48 2.18 -2.73
CA GLN A 90 -9.54 1.23 -1.62
C GLN A 90 -8.15 0.76 -1.16
N ILE A 91 -7.26 0.48 -2.11
CA ILE A 91 -5.89 0.04 -1.81
C ILE A 91 -5.09 1.19 -1.18
N ALA A 92 -5.21 2.42 -1.72
CA ALA A 92 -4.55 3.60 -1.17
C ALA A 92 -5.00 3.91 0.25
N SER A 93 -6.31 3.78 0.55
CA SER A 93 -6.84 3.95 1.90
C SER A 93 -6.25 2.93 2.88
N LYS A 94 -6.19 1.65 2.49
CA LYS A 94 -5.59 0.59 3.30
C LYS A 94 -4.08 0.74 3.51
N MET A 95 -3.39 1.39 2.58
CA MET A 95 -1.94 1.64 2.69
C MET A 95 -1.58 2.85 3.55
N ARG A 96 -2.54 3.73 3.87
CA ARG A 96 -2.31 4.89 4.74
C ARG A 96 -1.87 4.49 6.16
N ASP A 97 -2.18 3.26 6.57
CA ASP A 97 -1.73 2.64 7.83
C ASP A 97 -0.26 2.16 7.83
N GLY A 98 0.52 2.44 6.77
CA GLY A 98 1.96 2.61 6.91
C GLY A 98 2.89 1.56 6.31
N LYS A 99 2.42 0.64 5.45
CA LYS A 99 3.32 -0.13 4.57
C LYS A 99 2.74 -0.29 3.17
N LEU A 100 3.38 0.34 2.19
CA LEU A 100 3.06 0.17 0.78
C LEU A 100 3.65 -1.16 0.32
N ASP A 101 2.80 -2.19 0.30
CA ASP A 101 3.18 -3.51 -0.16
C ASP A 101 2.77 -3.71 -1.63
N LEU A 102 3.75 -3.77 -2.52
CA LEU A 102 3.53 -3.92 -3.96
C LEU A 102 2.71 -5.17 -4.29
N TYR A 103 2.89 -6.24 -3.52
CA TYR A 103 2.18 -7.49 -3.74
C TYR A 103 0.70 -7.40 -3.41
N GLU A 104 0.25 -6.45 -2.57
CA GLU A 104 -1.18 -6.20 -2.36
C GLU A 104 -1.83 -5.59 -3.60
N ILE A 105 -1.09 -4.75 -4.33
CA ILE A 105 -1.53 -4.20 -5.63
C ILE A 105 -1.60 -5.33 -6.65
N TYR A 106 -0.57 -6.18 -6.71
CA TYR A 106 -0.56 -7.34 -7.60
C TYR A 106 -1.67 -8.34 -7.27
N ALA A 107 -1.99 -8.51 -5.99
CA ALA A 107 -3.10 -9.33 -5.54
C ALA A 107 -4.44 -8.80 -6.04
N ALA A 108 -4.65 -7.48 -5.97
CA ALA A 108 -5.86 -6.86 -6.51
C ALA A 108 -5.97 -7.02 -8.05
N GLN A 109 -4.84 -6.94 -8.74
CA GLN A 109 -4.73 -7.08 -10.20
C GLN A 109 -4.97 -8.51 -10.68
N THR A 110 -4.40 -9.50 -10.00
CA THR A 110 -4.50 -10.92 -10.38
C THR A 110 -5.71 -11.63 -9.78
N GLY A 111 -6.27 -11.08 -8.71
CA GLY A 111 -7.30 -11.74 -7.90
C GLY A 111 -6.76 -12.88 -7.03
N LEU A 112 -5.43 -13.09 -7.01
CA LEU A 112 -4.77 -14.08 -6.16
C LEU A 112 -4.22 -13.38 -4.89
N PRO A 113 -4.21 -14.04 -3.72
CA PRO A 113 -3.62 -13.45 -2.52
C PRO A 113 -2.13 -13.15 -2.71
N ALA A 114 -1.64 -12.08 -2.07
CA ALA A 114 -0.22 -11.70 -2.09
C ALA A 114 0.71 -12.86 -1.65
N ALA A 115 0.26 -13.68 -0.69
CA ALA A 115 1.00 -14.87 -0.25
C ALA A 115 1.19 -15.92 -1.36
N VAL A 116 0.23 -16.06 -2.28
CA VAL A 116 0.33 -16.98 -3.42
C VAL A 116 1.33 -16.44 -4.43
N LEU A 117 1.26 -15.14 -4.72
CA LEU A 117 2.17 -14.48 -5.65
C LEU A 117 3.63 -14.55 -5.18
N ARG A 118 3.89 -14.43 -3.88
CA ARG A 118 5.23 -14.61 -3.29
C ARG A 118 5.72 -16.05 -3.27
N GLY A 119 4.83 -17.01 -3.43
CA GLY A 119 5.15 -18.44 -3.48
C GLY A 119 5.38 -18.96 -4.91
N LEU A 120 5.27 -18.11 -5.92
CA LEU A 120 5.60 -18.47 -7.31
C LEU A 120 7.10 -18.75 -7.45
N MET A 121 7.46 -19.60 -8.41
CA MET A 121 8.86 -19.77 -8.81
C MET A 121 9.40 -18.46 -9.38
N ASP A 122 10.70 -18.23 -9.25
CA ASP A 122 11.38 -16.98 -9.64
C ASP A 122 10.98 -16.52 -11.06
N ASP A 123 11.09 -17.41 -12.05
CA ASP A 123 10.73 -17.13 -13.45
C ASP A 123 9.25 -16.70 -13.63
N ASP A 124 8.33 -17.38 -12.93
CA ASP A 124 6.90 -17.07 -13.00
C ASP A 124 6.55 -15.81 -12.21
N GLY A 125 7.25 -15.58 -11.08
CA GLY A 125 7.12 -14.40 -10.25
C GLY A 125 7.53 -13.14 -11.00
N ASP A 126 8.65 -13.19 -11.72
CA ASP A 126 9.14 -12.10 -12.56
C ASP A 126 8.19 -11.83 -13.73
N ALA A 127 7.76 -12.86 -14.46
CA ALA A 127 6.83 -12.71 -15.58
C ALA A 127 5.49 -12.09 -15.16
N VAL A 128 4.96 -12.48 -14.00
CA VAL A 128 3.72 -11.90 -13.46
C VAL A 128 3.95 -10.47 -12.98
N SER A 129 5.09 -10.20 -12.35
CA SER A 129 5.41 -8.87 -11.81
C SER A 129 5.60 -7.85 -12.93
N GLU A 130 6.31 -8.19 -14.01
CA GLU A 130 6.48 -7.36 -15.20
C GLU A 130 5.13 -6.97 -15.80
N ARG A 131 4.21 -7.93 -15.94
CA ARG A 131 2.86 -7.68 -16.46
C ARG A 131 2.00 -6.88 -15.49
N CYS A 132 2.17 -7.07 -14.19
CA CYS A 132 1.52 -6.23 -13.18
C CYS A 132 2.07 -4.80 -13.17
N LEU A 133 3.33 -4.58 -13.60
CA LEU A 133 3.94 -3.25 -13.71
C LEU A 133 3.36 -2.46 -14.89
N ASP A 134 3.04 -3.12 -16.01
CA ASP A 134 2.36 -2.49 -17.17
C ASP A 134 1.02 -1.86 -16.77
N PHE A 135 0.26 -2.53 -15.92
CA PHE A 135 -1.04 -2.09 -15.42
C PHE A 135 -0.98 -1.32 -14.10
N PHE A 136 0.24 -1.07 -13.58
CA PHE A 136 0.43 -0.45 -12.29
C PHE A 136 -0.14 0.99 -12.27
N PRO A 137 -0.98 1.33 -11.27
CA PRO A 137 -1.55 2.67 -11.18
C PRO A 137 -0.47 3.73 -11.06
N ARG A 138 -0.55 4.79 -11.88
CA ARG A 138 0.42 5.89 -11.89
C ARG A 138 0.60 6.54 -10.51
N VAL A 139 -0.47 6.59 -9.71
CA VAL A 139 -0.47 7.18 -8.36
C VAL A 139 0.48 6.50 -7.37
N PHE A 140 0.89 5.25 -7.63
CA PHE A 140 1.81 4.49 -6.79
C PHE A 140 3.21 4.39 -7.39
N ARG A 141 3.43 4.84 -8.64
CA ARG A 141 4.77 4.93 -9.20
C ARG A 141 5.42 6.10 -8.47
N ALA A 142 6.36 5.80 -7.56
CA ALA A 142 7.21 6.85 -7.00
C ALA A 142 7.86 7.56 -8.19
N ASP A 143 7.59 8.87 -8.31
CA ASP A 143 8.24 9.71 -9.30
C ASP A 143 9.75 9.60 -9.04
N ASP A 144 10.49 9.10 -10.03
CA ASP A 144 11.94 9.26 -10.06
C ASP A 144 12.18 10.76 -10.28
N ALA A 145 12.28 11.50 -9.18
CA ALA A 145 12.57 12.92 -9.13
C ALA A 145 13.54 13.22 -7.98
#